data_AF-A0A6A7YT81-F1
#
_entry.id   AF-A0A6A7YT81-F1
#
_cell.length_a   1.000
_cell.length_b   1.000
_cell.length_c   1.000
_cell.angle_alpha   90.00
_cell.angle_beta   90.00
_cell.angle_gamma   90.00
#
_symmetry.space_group_name_H-M   'P 1'
#
loop_
_entity.id
_entity.type
_entity.pdbx_description
1 polymer ?
#
loop_
_entity_poly.entity_id
_entity_poly.type
_entity_poly.pdbx_seq_one_letter_code
_entity_poly.pdbx_strand_id
1 'polypeptide(L)' 'MNFVVVDKQSNLITGVVTAPAQPTDTAKTLFIKVGEMTLNKYYRLLSKARKKGLLVDVGELATISHAFLDSLVETDKKQ' A
#
# COMPACT_ATOMS: atom_id res chain seq x y z
N MET A 1 12.14 2.62 -7.09
CA MET A 1 10.66 2.46 -7.15
C MET A 1 10.11 2.52 -5.73
N ASN A 2 8.87 2.95 -5.55
CA ASN A 2 8.23 3.02 -4.23
C ASN A 2 7.23 1.87 -4.08
N PHE A 3 7.18 1.28 -2.90
CA PHE A 3 6.27 0.19 -2.57
C PHE A 3 5.58 0.50 -1.24
N VAL A 4 4.27 0.32 -1.19
CA VAL A 4 3.58 0.29 0.10
C VAL A 4 3.67 -1.12 0.67
N VAL A 5 3.87 -1.19 1.98
CA VAL A 5 4.02 -2.42 2.73
C VAL A 5 2.66 -2.73 3.36
N VAL A 6 2.05 -3.84 2.96
CA VAL A 6 0.74 -4.28 3.42
C VAL A 6 0.90 -5.52 4.30
N ASP A 7 0.28 -5.50 5.47
CA ASP A 7 0.11 -6.71 6.26
C ASP A 7 -1.05 -7.54 5.70
N LYS A 8 -0.77 -8.78 5.28
CA LYS A 8 -1.73 -9.65 4.59
C LYS A 8 -2.91 -10.09 5.47
N GLN A 9 -2.72 -10.15 6.80
CA GLN A 9 -3.77 -10.62 7.71
C GLN A 9 -4.78 -9.52 8.03
N SER A 10 -4.29 -8.30 8.20
CA SER A 10 -5.10 -7.15 8.60
C SER A 10 -5.50 -6.23 7.45
N ASN A 11 -4.92 -6.39 6.26
CA ASN A 11 -5.06 -5.47 5.12
C ASN A 11 -4.67 -4.03 5.45
N LEU A 12 -3.80 -3.84 6.44
CA LEU A 12 -3.32 -2.52 6.85
C LEU A 12 -1.99 -2.19 6.19
N ILE A 13 -1.85 -0.93 5.79
CA ILE A 13 -0.59 -0.41 5.28
C ILE A 13 0.30 -0.05 6.47
N THR A 14 1.36 -0.84 6.66
CA THR A 14 2.30 -0.72 7.78
C THR A 14 3.46 0.24 7.48
N GLY A 15 3.73 0.52 6.21
CA GLY A 15 4.78 1.45 5.83
C GLY A 15 4.99 1.60 4.32
N VAL A 16 6.10 2.23 3.98
CA VAL A 16 6.56 2.44 2.60
C VAL A 16 8.03 2.07 2.53
N VAL A 17 8.44 1.39 1.48
CA VAL A 17 9.83 1.08 1.19
C VAL A 17 10.21 1.58 -0.21
N THR A 18 11.39 2.16 -0.33
CA THR A 18 11.98 2.53 -1.62
C THR A 18 13.05 1.50 -1.96
N ALA A 19 12.89 0.82 -3.09
CA ALA A 19 13.82 -0.21 -3.54
C ALA A 19 14.08 -0.08 -5.05
N PRO A 20 15.28 -0.46 -5.54
CA PRO A 20 15.59 -0.43 -6.97
C PRO A 20 14.81 -1.48 -7.78
N ALA A 21 14.37 -2.57 -7.15
CA ALA A 21 13.59 -3.66 -7.73
C ALA A 21 12.42 -4.07 -6.81
N GLN A 22 11.53 -4.96 -7.29
CA GLN A 22 10.41 -5.47 -6.50
C GLN A 22 10.90 -6.29 -5.31
N PRO A 23 10.56 -5.93 -4.06
CA PRO A 23 10.89 -6.73 -2.89
C PRO A 23 10.19 -8.09 -2.93
N THR A 24 10.80 -9.08 -2.29
CA THR A 24 10.19 -10.41 -2.15
C THR A 24 9.07 -10.36 -1.13
N ASP A 25 7.86 -10.73 -1.54
CA ASP A 25 6.73 -10.90 -0.63
C ASP A 25 7.02 -12.00 0.39
N THR A 26 6.48 -11.83 1.60
CA THR A 26 6.59 -12.83 2.66
C THR A 26 5.22 -13.42 2.99
N ALA A 27 5.18 -14.41 3.87
CA ALA A 27 3.91 -14.97 4.37
C ALA A 27 3.04 -13.91 5.09
N LYS A 28 3.64 -12.84 5.62
CA LYS A 28 2.93 -11.79 6.37
C LYS A 28 2.81 -10.47 5.61
N THR A 29 3.69 -10.24 4.66
CA THR A 29 3.89 -8.91 4.06
C THR A 29 3.74 -8.98 2.56
N LEU A 30 2.98 -8.04 2.00
CA LEU A 30 2.83 -7.81 0.57
C LEU A 30 3.41 -6.45 0.21
N PHE A 31 4.18 -6.39 -0.88
CA PHE A 31 4.76 -5.15 -1.40
C PHE A 31 4.06 -4.73 -2.68
N ILE A 32 3.24 -3.68 -2.61
CA ILE A 32 2.52 -3.18 -3.78
C ILE A 32 3.29 -1.99 -4.34
N LYS A 33 3.70 -2.10 -5.60
CA LYS A 33 4.37 -1.01 -6.32
C LYS A 33 3.40 0.17 -6.46
N VAL A 34 3.87 1.36 -6.14
CA VAL A 34 3.08 2.59 -6.25
C VAL A 34 3.81 3.71 -6.97
N GLY A 35 3.06 4.48 -7.74
CA GLY A 35 3.52 5.76 -8.29
C GLY A 35 3.49 6.88 -7.24
N GLU A 36 4.16 7.98 -7.54
CA GLU A 36 4.28 9.13 -6.65
C GLU A 36 2.92 9.77 -6.30
N MET A 37 1.97 9.80 -7.25
CA MET A 37 0.61 10.29 -7.01
C MET A 37 -0.14 9.46 -5.96
N THR A 38 -0.04 8.13 -6.03
CA THR A 38 -0.63 7.22 -5.03
C THR A 38 0.05 7.40 -3.68
N LEU A 39 1.38 7.55 -3.68
CA LEU A 39 2.14 7.76 -2.45
C LEU A 39 1.74 9.07 -1.74
N ASN A 40 1.54 10.15 -2.48
CA ASN A 40 1.05 11.42 -1.94
C ASN A 40 -0.36 11.30 -1.35
N LYS A 41 -1.25 10.54 -2.00
CA LYS A 41 -2.59 10.22 -1.48
C LYS A 41 -2.50 9.40 -0.19
N TYR A 42 -1.64 8.39 -0.15
CA TYR A 42 -1.36 7.59 1.05
C TYR A 42 -0.90 8.46 2.21
N TYR A 43 0.08 9.35 2.03
CA TYR A 43 0.55 10.20 3.13
C TYR A 43 -0.52 11.16 3.66
N ARG A 44 -1.43 11.65 2.79
CA ARG A 44 -2.59 12.43 3.21
C ARG A 44 -3.56 11.62 4.06
N LEU A 45 -3.84 10.37 3.69
CA LEU A 45 -4.64 9.45 4.51
C LEU A 45 -3.94 9.11 5.83
N LEU A 46 -2.65 8.79 5.78
CA LEU A 46 -1.85 8.45 6.95
C LEU A 46 -1.84 9.58 7.98
N SER A 47 -1.71 10.83 7.54
CA SER A 47 -1.82 12.00 8.42
C SER A 47 -3.16 12.08 9.14
N LYS A 48 -4.27 11.73 8.46
CA LYS A 48 -5.61 11.68 9.07
C LYS A 48 -5.78 10.49 10.01
N ALA A 49 -5.33 9.30 9.60
CA ALA A 49 -5.43 8.07 10.38
C ALA A 49 -4.61 8.16 11.67
N ARG A 50 -3.38 8.69 11.60
CA ARG A 50 -2.51 8.89 12.77
C ARG A 50 -3.11 9.80 13.82
N LYS A 51 -3.85 10.85 13.43
CA LYS A 51 -4.58 11.72 14.38
C LYS A 51 -5.64 10.96 15.19
N LYS A 52 -6.09 9.81 14.69
CA LYS A 52 -7.04 8.91 15.35
C LYS A 52 -6.37 7.68 15.98
N GLY A 53 -5.03 7.57 15.92
CA GLY A 53 -4.29 6.39 16.37
C GLY A 53 -4.46 5.16 15.48
N LEU A 54 -4.87 5.34 14.21
CA LEU A 54 -5.15 4.25 13.27
C LEU A 54 -4.09 4.16 12.16
N LEU A 55 -4.01 2.96 11.55
CA LEU A 55 -3.30 2.73 10.28
C LEU A 55 -4.26 2.92 9.11
N VAL A 56 -3.71 3.10 7.91
CA VAL A 56 -4.50 3.23 6.68
C VAL A 56 -4.83 1.83 6.17
N ASP A 57 -6.10 1.59 5.88
CA ASP A 57 -6.55 0.36 5.24
C ASP A 57 -6.27 0.39 3.73
N VAL A 58 -5.95 -0.77 3.15
CA VAL A 58 -5.70 -0.92 1.71
C VAL A 58 -6.92 -0.50 0.88
N GLY A 59 -8.14 -0.81 1.34
CA GLY A 59 -9.40 -0.42 0.70
C GLY A 59 -9.65 1.08 0.71
N GLU A 60 -9.26 1.78 1.79
CA GLU A 60 -9.33 3.26 1.84
C GLU A 60 -8.43 3.90 0.78
N LEU A 61 -7.20 3.39 0.63
CA LEU A 61 -6.28 3.88 -0.40
C LEU A 61 -6.77 3.53 -1.81
N ALA A 62 -7.33 2.33 -2.00
CA ALA A 62 -7.87 1.88 -3.28
C ALA A 62 -9.06 2.72 -3.74
N THR A 63 -9.94 3.12 -2.81
CA THR A 63 -11.10 3.96 -3.09
C THR A 63 -10.70 5.34 -3.62
N ILE A 64 -9.59 5.89 -3.15
CA ILE A 64 -9.14 7.23 -3.59
C ILE A 64 -8.12 7.18 -4.74
N SER A 65 -7.60 6.00 -5.09
CA SER A 65 -6.58 5.83 -6.12
C SER A 65 -6.84 4.59 -6.98
N HIS A 66 -7.49 4.78 -8.13
CA HIS A 66 -7.71 3.70 -9.10
C HIS A 66 -6.41 3.01 -9.54
N ALA A 67 -5.32 3.78 -9.75
CA ALA A 67 -4.02 3.21 -10.08
C ALA A 67 -3.47 2.26 -9.00
N PHE A 68 -3.83 2.49 -7.73
CA PHE A 68 -3.48 1.57 -6.65
C PHE A 68 -4.34 0.31 -6.69
N LEU A 69 -5.64 0.45 -6.96
CA LEU A 69 -6.55 -0.69 -7.14
C LEU A 69 -6.09 -1.59 -8.29
N ASP A 70 -5.71 -1.02 -9.43
CA ASP A 70 -5.18 -1.78 -10.56
C ASP A 70 -3.92 -2.57 -10.15
N SER A 71 -2.99 -1.91 -9.44
CA SER A 71 -1.77 -2.54 -8.94
C SER A 71 -2.05 -3.66 -7.93
N LEU A 72 -3.09 -3.50 -7.10
CA LEU A 72 -3.53 -4.49 -6.13
C LEU A 72 -4.10 -5.73 -6.85
N VAL A 73 -4.96 -5.54 -7.85
CA VAL A 73 -5.55 -6.62 -8.65
C VAL A 73 -4.49 -7.38 -9.46
N GLU A 74 -3.51 -6.67 -10.04
CA GLU A 74 -2.38 -7.32 -10.72
C GLU A 74 -1.52 -8.17 -9.79
N THR A 75 -1.41 -7.77 -8.52
CA THR A 75 -0.63 -8.50 -7.51
C THR A 75 -1.37 -9.77 -7.07
N ASP A 76 -2.70 -9.69 -6.93
CA ASP A 76 -3.56 -10.84 -6.61
C ASP A 76 -3.53 -11.92 -7.71
N LYS A 77 -3.59 -11.52 -8.98
CA LYS A 77 -3.51 -12.45 -10.13
C LYS A 77 -2.16 -13.17 -10.29
N LYS A 78 -1.12 -12.74 -9.58
CA LYS A 78 0.23 -13.32 -9.66
C LYS A 78 0.56 -14.27 -8.50
N GLN A 79 -0.33 -14.40 -7.52
CA GLN A 79 -0.23 -15.41 -6.45
C GLN A 79 -0.88 -16.73 -6.86
#